data_AF-A0A815U4Q2-F1
#
_entry.id   AF-A0A815U4Q2-F1
#
_cell.length_a   1.000
_cell.length_b   1.000
_cell.length_c   1.000
_cell.angle_alpha   90.00
_cell.angle_beta   90.00
_cell.angle_gamma   90.00
#
_symmetry.space_group_name_H-M   'P 1'
#
loop_
_entity.id
_entity.type
_entity.pdbx_description
1 polymer ?
#
loop_
_entity_poly.entity_id
_entity_poly.type
_entity_poly.pdbx_seq_one_letter_code
_entity_poly.pdbx_strand_id
1 'polypeptide(L)' 'GNPSGTNGKYGDVKDYFSFYVGPWDCYVNEEKVEAQPGDFYGGWKTKNIEGKVNGGSGAWSL' A
#
# COMPACT_ATOMS: atom_id res chain seq x y z
N GLY A 1 9.19 7.32 30.13
CA GLY A 1 8.73 6.72 28.86
C GLY A 1 7.48 5.93 29.14
N ASN A 2 6.45 6.05 28.30
CA ASN A 2 5.19 5.34 28.48
C ASN A 2 5.42 3.81 28.35
N PRO A 3 5.16 2.98 29.37
CA PRO A 3 5.44 1.54 29.35
C PRO A 3 4.37 0.71 28.64
N SER A 4 3.30 1.30 28.09
CA SER A 4 2.21 0.55 27.45
C SER A 4 2.39 0.29 25.94
N GLY A 5 3.63 0.12 25.48
CA GLY A 5 3.97 -0.09 24.07
C GLY A 5 3.40 -1.41 23.53
N THR A 6 2.18 -1.36 22.99
CA THR A 6 1.67 -1.94 21.72
C THR A 6 2.10 -3.34 21.22
N ASN A 7 2.89 -4.13 21.95
CA ASN A 7 3.51 -5.36 21.44
C ASN A 7 2.52 -6.45 21.02
N GLY A 8 1.29 -6.46 21.55
CA GLY A 8 0.29 -7.48 21.22
C GLY A 8 -0.50 -7.22 19.93
N LYS A 9 -0.61 -5.98 19.45
CA LYS A 9 -1.61 -5.63 18.41
C LYS A 9 -1.17 -5.94 16.97
N TYR A 10 0.13 -6.15 16.75
CA TYR A 10 0.71 -6.34 15.41
C TYR A 10 1.64 -7.55 15.34
N GLY A 11 1.55 -8.47 16.32
CA GLY A 11 2.42 -9.64 16.41
C GLY A 11 2.36 -10.52 15.16
N ASP A 12 1.18 -10.63 14.55
CA ASP A 12 0.93 -11.50 13.39
C ASP A 12 1.72 -11.09 12.14
N VAL A 13 2.09 -9.80 12.00
CA VAL A 13 2.82 -9.28 10.83
C VAL A 13 4.31 -9.08 11.08
N LYS A 14 4.83 -9.45 12.26
CA LYS A 14 6.19 -9.10 12.71
C LYS A 14 7.31 -9.69 11.85
N ASP A 15 7.08 -10.86 11.25
CA ASP A 15 8.06 -11.61 10.46
C ASP A 15 7.79 -11.51 8.94
N TYR A 16 6.97 -10.56 8.52
CA TYR A 16 6.63 -10.35 7.11
C TYR A 16 7.36 -9.13 6.54
N PHE A 17 7.71 -9.23 5.26
CA PHE A 17 8.26 -8.09 4.51
C PHE A 17 7.13 -7.15 4.07
N SER A 18 7.38 -5.85 4.20
CA SER A 18 6.60 -4.81 3.55
C SER A 18 7.39 -4.26 2.37
N PHE A 19 6.74 -4.15 1.22
CA PHE A 19 7.35 -3.66 -0.01
C PHE A 19 6.34 -2.92 -0.87
N TYR A 20 6.84 -2.01 -1.70
CA TYR A 20 6.02 -1.34 -2.71
C TYR A 20 5.72 -2.29 -3.86
N VAL A 21 4.50 -2.23 -4.39
CA VAL A 21 4.04 -3.07 -5.50
C VAL A 21 4.75 -2.75 -6.82
N GLY A 22 5.14 -1.49 -7.05
CA GLY A 22 5.64 -0.99 -8.34
C GLY A 22 6.64 -1.89 -9.10
N PRO A 23 7.71 -2.42 -8.45
CA PRO A 23 8.69 -3.27 -9.13
C PRO A 23 8.30 -4.76 -9.23
N TRP A 24 7.11 -5.18 -8.79
CA TRP A 24 6.72 -6.59 -8.71
C TRP A 24 5.39 -6.89 -9.39
N ASP A 25 5.22 -8.15 -9.81
CA ASP A 25 3.94 -8.69 -10.22
C ASP A 25 3.19 -9.26 -9.01
N CYS A 26 2.30 -8.46 -8.43
CA CYS A 26 1.48 -8.83 -7.27
C CYS A 26 0.05 -9.19 -7.67
N TYR A 27 -0.56 -10.12 -6.92
CA TYR A 27 -1.92 -10.62 -7.18
C TYR A 27 -2.73 -10.73 -5.88
N VAL A 28 -4.02 -10.38 -5.93
CA VAL A 28 -5.00 -10.59 -4.85
C VAL A 28 -6.18 -11.32 -5.45
N ASN A 29 -6.53 -12.51 -4.92
CA ASN A 29 -7.60 -13.35 -5.48
C ASN A 29 -7.46 -13.59 -6.99
N GLU A 30 -6.24 -13.94 -7.43
CA GLU A 30 -5.89 -14.16 -8.85
C GLU A 30 -5.95 -12.90 -9.74
N GLU A 31 -6.30 -11.75 -9.17
CA GLU A 31 -6.34 -10.48 -9.87
C GLU A 31 -5.02 -9.72 -9.72
N LYS A 32 -4.42 -9.34 -10.85
CA LYS A 32 -3.22 -8.50 -10.86
C LYS A 32 -3.55 -7.11 -10.33
N VAL A 33 -2.81 -6.65 -9.33
CA VAL A 33 -2.99 -5.31 -8.78
C VAL A 33 -2.37 -4.26 -9.69
N GLU A 34 -2.98 -3.08 -9.75
CA GLU A 34 -2.47 -1.89 -10.42
C GLU A 34 -1.79 -1.00 -9.38
N ALA A 35 -0.48 -0.80 -9.53
CA ALA A 35 0.26 0.11 -8.67
C ALA A 35 -0.16 1.57 -8.95
N GLN A 36 -0.26 2.36 -7.88
CA GLN A 36 -0.40 3.79 -7.99
C GLN A 36 0.79 4.39 -8.75
N PRO A 37 0.57 5.38 -9.63
CA PRO A 37 1.67 6.18 -10.18
C PRO A 37 2.47 6.90 -9.07
N GLY A 38 3.80 6.84 -9.17
CA GLY A 38 4.73 7.42 -8.20
C GLY A 38 5.20 6.43 -7.14
N ASP A 39 6.13 6.88 -6.29
CA ASP A 39 6.87 6.05 -5.33
C ASP A 39 6.63 6.44 -3.86
N PHE A 40 5.78 7.45 -3.61
CA PHE A 40 5.63 8.04 -2.27
C PHE A 40 4.62 7.31 -1.36
N TYR A 41 3.43 6.97 -1.86
CA TYR A 41 2.35 6.42 -1.01
C TYR A 41 2.20 4.90 -1.09
N GLY A 42 2.81 4.23 -2.08
CA GLY A 42 2.79 2.77 -2.21
C GLY A 42 1.42 2.14 -2.44
N GLY A 43 0.41 2.96 -2.77
CA GLY A 43 -0.95 2.49 -3.01
C GLY A 43 -1.03 1.53 -4.20
N TRP A 44 -2.05 0.68 -4.17
CA TRP A 44 -2.39 -0.21 -5.28
C TRP A 44 -3.90 -0.47 -5.26
N LYS A 45 -4.45 -0.94 -6.38
CA LYS A 45 -5.87 -1.27 -6.50
C LYS A 45 -6.11 -2.53 -7.33
N THR A 46 -7.28 -3.12 -7.13
CA THR A 46 -7.92 -4.09 -8.04
C THR A 46 -9.04 -3.40 -8.83
N LYS A 47 -9.53 -4.02 -9.90
CA LYS A 47 -10.52 -3.47 -10.85
C LYS A 47 -11.83 -3.06 -10.21
N ASN A 48 -12.20 -3.69 -9.09
CA ASN A 48 -13.41 -3.35 -8.34
C ASN A 48 -13.32 -2.02 -7.58
N ILE A 49 -12.15 -1.37 -7.54
CA ILE A 49 -11.95 -0.06 -6.94
C ILE A 49 -11.94 1.00 -8.06
N GLU A 50 -13.02 1.76 -8.15
CA GLU A 50 -13.16 2.88 -9.09
C GLU A 50 -12.45 4.15 -8.56
N GLY A 51 -11.99 5.01 -9.49
CA GLY A 51 -11.26 6.24 -9.18
C GLY A 51 -9.75 6.16 -9.42
N LYS A 52 -9.11 7.34 -9.52
CA LYS A 52 -7.65 7.47 -9.55
C LYS A 52 -7.11 7.23 -8.14
N VAL A 53 -6.12 6.36 -8.02
CA VAL A 53 -5.38 6.20 -6.76
C VAL A 53 -4.63 7.49 -6.48
N ASN A 54 -4.78 8.03 -5.25
CA ASN A 54 -4.23 9.32 -4.84
C ASN A 54 -2.70 9.38 -5.06
N GLY A 55 -2.23 10.21 -5.99
CA GLY A 55 -0.79 10.49 -6.15
C GLY A 55 -0.26 10.65 -7.57
N GLY A 56 -1.13 10.68 -8.59
CA GLY A 56 -0.73 11.22 -9.89
C GLY A 56 -0.25 12.67 -9.77
N SER A 57 0.75 13.04 -10.59
CA SER A 57 1.25 14.42 -10.72
C SER A 57 0.09 15.40 -10.94
N GLY A 58 -0.33 16.08 -9.87
CA GLY A 58 -1.55 16.91 -9.86
C GLY A 58 -2.28 16.96 -8.51
N ALA A 59 -1.96 16.07 -7.56
CA ALA A 59 -2.53 16.14 -6.21
C ALA A 59 -2.04 17.34 -5.36
N TRP A 60 -1.13 18.16 -5.88
CA TRP A 60 -0.61 19.39 -5.23
C TRP A 60 -0.63 20.63 -6.14
N SER A 61 -1.40 20.63 -7.23
CA SER A 61 -1.54 21.84 -8.06
C SER A 61 -2.65 22.73 -7.47
N LEU A 62 -2.27 23.95 -7.08
CA LEU A 62 -3.19 25.08 -6.82
C LEU A 62 -4.15 25.31 -7.99
#